data_AF-A0A0X7A6R1-F1
#
_entry.id   AF-A0A0X7A6R1-F1
#
_cell.length_a   1.000
_cell.length_b   1.000
_cell.length_c   1.000
_cell.angle_alpha   90.00
_cell.angle_beta   90.00
_cell.angle_gamma   90.00
#
_symmetry.space_group_name_H-M   'P 1'
#
loop_
_entity.id
_entity.type
_entity.pdbx_description
1 polymer ?
#
loop_
_entity_poly.entity_id
_entity_poly.type
_entity_poly.pdbx_seq_one_letter_code
_entity_poly.pdbx_strand_id
1 'polypeptide(L)' 'MSEWDPIVTISDMRPFFCVKGVRKAFVTGGGDFEHFLRNGMPASKLRGKGFDAQLDRVLEAIRARSS' A
#
# COMPACT_ATOMS: atom_id res chain seq x y z
N MET A 1 18.01 1.81 8.01
CA MET A 1 16.68 2.31 7.60
C MET A 1 16.65 2.25 6.09
N SER A 2 15.75 1.44 5.54
CA SER A 2 15.79 0.91 4.19
C SER A 2 15.84 1.99 3.09
N GLU A 3 16.82 1.92 2.19
CA GLU A 3 16.91 2.72 0.96
C GLU A 3 15.76 2.44 -0.03
N TRP A 4 14.96 1.41 0.24
CA TRP A 4 13.89 0.94 -0.63
C TRP A 4 12.51 1.29 -0.04
N ASP A 5 11.96 2.43 -0.49
CA ASP A 5 10.63 2.93 -0.14
C ASP A 5 9.82 3.19 -1.43
N PRO A 6 9.30 2.14 -2.10
CA PRO A 6 8.60 2.30 -3.37
C PRO A 6 7.27 3.02 -3.18
N ILE A 7 6.82 3.69 -4.24
CA ILE A 7 5.45 4.20 -4.33
C ILE A 7 4.51 3.02 -4.58
N VAL A 8 3.60 2.81 -3.65
CA VAL A 8 2.54 1.81 -3.77
C VAL A 8 1.28 2.50 -4.29
N THR A 9 0.64 1.89 -5.28
CA THR A 9 -0.60 2.38 -5.88
C THR A 9 -1.74 1.41 -5.64
N ILE A 10 -2.97 1.84 -5.93
CA ILE A 10 -4.13 0.94 -5.87
C ILE A 10 -3.98 -0.25 -6.84
N SER A 11 -3.29 -0.07 -7.97
CA SER A 11 -3.05 -1.12 -8.96
C SER A 11 -2.20 -2.24 -8.40
N ASP A 12 -1.26 -1.93 -7.50
CA ASP A 12 -0.42 -2.93 -6.83
C ASP A 12 -1.19 -3.68 -5.74
N MET A 13 -2.19 -3.03 -5.12
CA MET A 13 -3.04 -3.64 -4.09
C MET A 13 -4.11 -4.57 -4.68
N ARG A 14 -4.67 -4.22 -5.84
CA ARG A 14 -5.83 -4.90 -6.47
C ARG A 14 -5.66 -6.42 -6.71
N PRO A 15 -4.48 -6.95 -7.08
CA PRO A 15 -4.27 -8.39 -7.24
C PRO A 15 -4.47 -9.18 -5.94
N PHE A 16 -4.25 -8.54 -4.79
CA PHE A 16 -4.30 -9.19 -3.49
C PHE A 16 -5.56 -8.83 -2.70
N PHE A 17 -6.11 -7.63 -2.93
CA PHE A 17 -7.18 -7.06 -2.11
C PHE A 17 -8.20 -6.28 -2.95
N CYS A 18 -9.47 -6.35 -2.54
CA CYS A 18 -10.47 -5.48 -3.11
C CYS A 18 -10.27 -4.02 -2.66
N VAL A 19 -10.58 -3.07 -3.54
CA VAL A 19 -10.48 -1.62 -3.27
C VAL A 19 -11.27 -1.23 -2.01
N LYS A 20 -12.42 -1.88 -1.77
CA LYS A 20 -13.23 -1.69 -0.56
C LYS A 20 -12.48 -2.07 0.73
N GLY A 21 -11.70 -3.15 0.70
CA GLY A 21 -10.88 -3.59 1.82
C GLY A 21 -9.75 -2.60 2.12
N VAL A 22 -9.07 -2.12 1.09
CA VAL A 22 -8.04 -1.08 1.22
C VAL A 22 -8.62 0.20 1.81
N ARG A 23 -9.77 0.67 1.30
CA ARG A 23 -10.46 1.85 1.84
C ARG A 23 -10.80 1.69 3.32
N LYS A 24 -11.31 0.52 3.73
CA LYS A 24 -11.64 0.25 5.14
C LYS A 24 -10.39 0.36 6.02
N ALA A 25 -9.27 -0.18 5.57
CA ALA A 25 -8.03 -0.14 6.33
C ALA A 25 -7.53 1.31 6.50
N PHE A 26 -7.60 2.15 5.46
CA PHE A 26 -7.28 3.57 5.56
C PHE A 26 -8.20 4.35 6.52
N VAL A 27 -9.50 4.03 6.53
CA VAL A 27 -10.45 4.63 7.48
C VAL A 27 -10.12 4.24 8.92
N THR A 28 -9.74 2.99 9.18
CA THR A 28 -9.38 2.52 10.52
C THR A 28 -8.01 3.04 10.97
N GLY A 29 -7.02 3.08 10.09
CA GLY A 29 -5.63 3.47 10.40
C GLY A 29 -5.32 4.96 10.28
N GLY A 30 -6.29 5.79 9.87
CA GLY A 30 -6.12 7.24 9.75
C GLY A 30 -5.22 7.67 8.59
N GLY A 31 -5.62 7.35 7.36
CA GLY A 31 -4.93 7.79 6.14
C GLY A 31 -5.87 8.45 5.12
N ASP A 32 -5.29 9.20 4.18
CA ASP A 32 -6.04 9.82 3.08
C ASP A 32 -6.15 8.84 1.89
N PHE A 33 -7.26 8.11 1.86
CA PHE A 33 -7.53 7.15 0.79
C PHE A 33 -7.73 7.82 -0.58
N GLU A 34 -8.29 9.03 -0.63
CA GLU A 34 -8.49 9.73 -1.90
C GLU A 34 -7.16 10.18 -2.50
N HIS A 35 -6.26 10.69 -1.67
CA HIS A 35 -4.89 11.01 -2.08
C HIS A 35 -4.15 9.76 -2.58
N PHE A 36 -4.22 8.66 -1.82
CA PHE A 36 -3.63 7.38 -2.22
C PHE A 36 -4.17 6.86 -3.55
N LEU A 37 -5.49 6.95 -3.76
CA LEU A 37 -6.12 6.45 -4.98
C LEU A 37 -5.65 7.21 -6.23
N ARG A 38 -5.36 8.51 -6.11
CA ARG A 38 -4.94 9.37 -7.23
C ARG A 38 -3.44 9.33 -7.48
N ASN A 39 -2.64 9.35 -6.42
CA ASN A 39 -1.18 9.58 -6.52
C ASN A 39 -0.34 8.37 -6.09
N GLY A 40 -0.94 7.35 -5.47
CA GLY A 40 -0.21 6.39 -4.67
C GLY A 40 0.41 7.03 -3.43
N MET A 41 1.14 6.24 -2.65
CA MET A 41 1.89 6.74 -1.49
C MET A 41 3.16 5.90 -1.28
N PRO A 42 4.21 6.48 -0.68
CA PRO A 42 5.38 5.71 -0.23
C PRO A 42 4.98 4.62 0.76
N ALA A 43 5.61 3.45 0.66
CA ALA A 43 5.35 2.32 1.56
C ALA A 43 5.50 2.71 3.03
N SER A 44 6.50 3.54 3.36
CA SER A 44 6.73 4.07 4.71
C SER A 44 5.53 4.84 5.28
N LYS A 45 4.75 5.53 4.42
CA LYS A 45 3.54 6.28 4.82
C LYS A 45 2.32 5.39 5.00
N LEU A 46 2.35 4.19 4.43
CA LEU A 46 1.29 3.19 4.54
C LEU A 46 1.48 2.28 5.77
N ARG A 47 2.69 2.22 6.32
CA ARG A 47 2.98 1.50 7.56
C ARG A 47 2.18 2.04 8.74
N GLY A 48 1.73 1.15 9.61
CA GLY A 48 0.95 1.49 10.80
C GLY A 48 -0.48 1.91 10.49
N LYS A 49 -0.95 1.77 9.23
CA LYS A 49 -2.32 2.10 8.82
C LYS A 49 -3.27 0.89 8.88
N GLY A 50 -2.88 -0.17 9.59
CA GLY A 50 -3.74 -1.32 9.86
C GLY A 50 -3.79 -2.36 8.73
N PHE A 51 -2.89 -2.28 7.74
CA PHE A 51 -2.77 -3.26 6.67
C PHE A 51 -1.31 -3.65 6.39
N ASP A 52 -0.47 -3.65 7.41
CA ASP A 52 0.98 -3.87 7.25
C ASP A 52 1.30 -5.24 6.66
N ALA A 53 0.61 -6.30 7.08
CA ALA A 53 0.78 -7.64 6.52
C ALA A 53 0.38 -7.71 5.04
N GLN A 54 -0.62 -6.92 4.63
CA GLN A 54 -1.03 -6.78 3.23
C GLN A 54 -0.01 -6.00 2.43
N LEU A 55 0.53 -4.92 3.02
CA LEU A 55 1.58 -4.10 2.43
C LEU A 55 2.84 -4.93 2.18
N ASP A 56 3.23 -5.81 3.10
CA ASP A 56 4.39 -6.69 2.93
C ASP A 56 4.28 -7.56 1.68
N ARG A 57 3.13 -8.21 1.46
CA ARG A 57 2.89 -9.03 0.25
C ARG A 57 2.97 -8.22 -1.04
N VAL A 58 2.46 -6.99 -1.01
CA VAL A 58 2.50 -6.09 -2.15
C VAL A 58 3.93 -5.65 -2.45
N LEU A 59 4.71 -5.36 -1.41
CA LEU A 59 6.13 -5.02 -1.55
C LEU A 59 6.92 -6.20 -2.15
N GLU A 60 6.72 -7.42 -1.66
CA GLU A 60 7.36 -8.61 -2.24
C GLU A 60 7.07 -8.75 -3.74
N ALA A 61 5.82 -8.54 -4.16
CA ALA A 61 5.43 -8.60 -5.56
C ALA A 61 6.07 -7.48 -6.41
N ILE A 62 6.12 -6.25 -5.88
CA ILE A 62 6.80 -5.11 -6.54
C ILE A 62 8.29 -5.41 -6.71
N ARG A 63 8.93 -5.97 -5.68
CA ARG A 63 10.35 -6.33 -5.72
C ARG A 63 10.62 -7.41 -6.76
N ALA A 64 9.78 -8.44 -6.83
CA ALA A 64 9.91 -9.53 -7.81
C ALA A 64 9.79 -9.03 -9.26
N ARG A 65 8.96 -8.02 -9.53
CA ARG A 65 8.83 -7.41 -10.87
C ARG A 65 10.02 -6.52 -11.24
N SER A 66 10.68 -5.94 -10.25
CA SER A 66 11.78 -4.99 -10.44
C SER A 66 13.16 -5.65 -10.51
N SER A 67 13.21 -6.98 -10.37
CA SER A 67 14.43 -7.80 -10.43
C SER A 67 14.61 -8.47 -11.79
#